data_AF-M3IKK1-F1
#
_entry.id   AF-M3IKK1-F1
#
_cell.length_a   1.000
_cell.length_b   1.000
_cell.length_c   1.000
_cell.angle_alpha   90.00
_cell.angle_beta   90.00
_cell.angle_gamma   90.00
#
_symmetry.space_group_name_H-M   'P 1'
#
loop_
_entity.id
_entity.type
_entity.pdbx_description
1 polymer ?
#
loop_
_entity_poly.entity_id
_entity_poly.type
_entity_poly.pdbx_seq_one_letter_code
_entity_poly.pdbx_strand_id
1 'polypeptide(L)'
;MNGIYVLKLPKIPSKTRYKSIVAEGSGEYEIKGKIYLGKTLDDWTLDSDFTIYSYNGENVLNEIKFNSDDEKFVRIEISQNASNIKLEFTKVLYESVSEKMEFKKP
;
A
#
# COMPACT_ATOMS: atom_id res chain seq x y z
N MET A 1 -13.57 -9.93 13.47
CA MET A 1 -12.63 -10.68 12.61
C MET A 1 -11.63 -9.66 12.09
N ASN A 2 -10.32 -9.91 12.23
CA ASN A 2 -9.32 -9.03 11.62
C ASN A 2 -9.36 -9.24 10.09
N GLY A 3 -9.50 -8.15 9.34
CA GLY A 3 -9.42 -8.20 7.88
C GLY A 3 -7.97 -8.36 7.45
N ILE A 4 -7.63 -9.49 6.84
CA ILE A 4 -6.32 -9.73 6.23
C ILE A 4 -6.51 -9.75 4.72
N TYR A 5 -5.79 -8.89 4.01
CA TYR A 5 -5.77 -8.84 2.56
C TYR A 5 -4.35 -9.10 2.07
N VAL A 6 -4.22 -9.96 1.05
CA VAL A 6 -2.94 -10.25 0.40
C VAL A 6 -3.08 -9.89 -1.07
N LEU A 7 -2.25 -8.95 -1.52
CA LEU A 7 -2.28 -8.39 -2.86
C LEU A 7 -0.97 -8.73 -3.57
N LYS A 8 -1.08 -9.19 -4.82
CA LYS A 8 0.07 -9.33 -5.70
C LYS A 8 0.28 -8.02 -6.44
N LEU A 9 1.48 -7.46 -6.31
CA LEU A 9 1.87 -6.25 -7.02
C LEU A 9 2.02 -6.56 -8.53
N PRO A 10 1.55 -5.67 -9.41
CA PRO A 10 1.69 -5.84 -10.85
C PRO A 10 3.17 -5.73 -11.28
N LYS A 11 3.44 -5.74 -12.59
CA LYS A 11 4.76 -5.38 -13.10
C LYS A 11 4.77 -3.88 -13.40
N ILE A 12 5.71 -3.14 -12.82
CA ILE A 12 5.93 -1.72 -13.09
C ILE A 12 7.13 -1.50 -14.03
N PRO A 13 7.24 -0.33 -14.68
CA PRO A 13 8.39 0.01 -15.53
C PRO A 13 9.72 -0.08 -14.77
N SER A 14 10.81 -0.33 -15.51
CA SER A 14 12.15 -0.25 -14.92
C SER A 14 12.42 1.13 -14.33
N LYS A 15 13.26 1.20 -13.28
CA LYS A 15 13.61 2.44 -12.56
C LYS A 15 12.41 3.14 -11.91
N THR A 16 11.42 2.37 -11.47
CA THR A 16 10.30 2.86 -10.66
C THR A 16 10.21 2.05 -9.37
N ARG A 17 9.59 2.63 -8.35
CA ARG A 17 9.30 1.98 -7.06
C ARG A 17 7.86 2.19 -6.68
N TYR A 18 7.27 1.24 -5.95
CA TYR A 18 5.94 1.42 -5.42
C TYR A 18 5.93 2.44 -4.28
N LYS A 19 4.79 3.13 -4.16
CA LYS A 19 4.61 4.23 -3.21
C LYS A 19 3.37 4.07 -2.34
N SER A 20 2.26 3.65 -2.94
CA SER A 20 1.00 3.52 -2.22
C SER A 20 0.01 2.60 -2.94
N ILE A 21 -0.96 2.11 -2.18
CA ILE A 21 -2.17 1.43 -2.68
C ILE A 21 -3.35 2.32 -2.34
N VAL A 22 -4.23 2.53 -3.32
CA VAL A 22 -5.51 3.21 -3.11
C VAL A 22 -6.51 2.17 -2.61
N ALA A 23 -7.08 2.44 -1.44
CA ALA A 23 -8.15 1.65 -0.86
C ALA A 23 -9.44 2.47 -0.82
N GLU A 24 -10.56 1.85 -1.17
CA GLU A 24 -11.89 2.45 -1.17
C GLU A 24 -12.83 1.58 -0.33
N GLY A 25 -13.84 2.21 0.26
CA GLY A 25 -14.81 1.53 1.11
C GLY A 25 -16.13 2.28 1.07
N SER A 26 -17.24 1.56 1.23
CA SER A 26 -18.57 2.17 1.25
C SER A 26 -18.92 2.72 2.64
N GLY A 27 -19.52 3.90 2.68
CA GLY A 27 -19.96 4.53 3.93
C GLY A 27 -18.83 5.24 4.67
N GLU A 28 -19.11 5.69 5.89
CA GLU A 28 -18.13 6.36 6.74
C GLU A 28 -17.26 5.34 7.49
N TYR A 29 -15.97 5.60 7.57
CA TYR A 29 -15.02 4.72 8.22
C TYR A 29 -13.78 5.41 8.74
N GLU A 30 -13.17 4.79 9.75
CA GLU A 30 -11.77 4.97 10.11
C GLU A 30 -11.17 3.59 10.31
N ILE A 31 -10.15 3.27 9.53
CA ILE A 31 -9.51 1.96 9.52
C ILE A 31 -8.04 2.15 9.83
N LYS A 32 -7.59 1.45 10.86
CA LYS A 32 -6.19 1.38 11.26
C LYS A 32 -5.66 -0.01 10.95
N GLY A 33 -4.39 -0.09 10.60
CA GLY A 33 -3.79 -1.35 10.25
C GLY A 33 -2.30 -1.29 10.06
N LYS A 34 -1.76 -2.41 9.63
CA LYS A 34 -0.35 -2.63 9.34
C LYS A 34 -0.18 -3.08 7.92
N ILE A 35 0.86 -2.62 7.27
CA ILE A 35 1.26 -3.08 5.95
C ILE A 35 2.58 -3.84 6.05
N TYR A 36 2.60 -5.00 5.40
CA TYR A 36 3.74 -5.89 5.31
C TYR A 36 4.08 -6.11 3.84
N LEU A 37 5.36 -6.25 3.54
CA LEU A 37 5.87 -6.52 2.20
C LEU A 37 6.56 -7.89 2.18
N GLY A 38 6.50 -8.57 1.03
CA GLY A 38 7.13 -9.88 0.84
C GLY A 38 7.53 -10.14 -0.60
N LYS A 39 8.63 -10.88 -0.82
CA LYS A 39 9.05 -11.32 -2.16
C LYS A 39 8.30 -12.60 -2.58
N THR A 40 7.80 -13.34 -1.60
CA THR A 40 6.99 -14.56 -1.67
C THR A 40 5.79 -14.45 -0.71
N LEU A 41 5.02 -15.52 -0.54
CA LEU A 41 3.88 -15.54 0.40
C LEU A 41 4.28 -15.96 1.83
N ASP A 42 5.56 -16.30 2.03
CA ASP A 42 6.08 -16.86 3.28
C ASP A 42 7.07 -15.93 4.00
N ASP A 43 7.44 -14.79 3.41
CA ASP A 43 8.49 -13.86 3.89
C ASP A 43 7.95 -12.44 4.15
N TRP A 44 7.10 -12.30 5.15
CA TRP A 44 6.51 -11.00 5.50
C TRP A 44 7.44 -10.14 6.37
N THR A 45 7.71 -8.92 5.92
CA THR A 45 8.39 -7.88 6.71
C THR A 45 7.44 -6.71 6.93
N LEU A 46 7.33 -6.23 8.17
CA LEU A 46 6.55 -5.03 8.49
C LEU A 46 7.18 -3.81 7.82
N ASP A 47 6.40 -3.07 7.04
CA ASP A 47 6.83 -1.79 6.44
C ASP A 47 6.35 -0.60 7.29
N SER A 48 5.04 -0.50 7.53
CA SER A 48 4.48 0.65 8.26
C SER A 48 3.12 0.36 8.90
N ASP A 49 2.71 1.24 9.82
CA ASP A 49 1.33 1.35 10.28
C ASP A 49 0.59 2.39 9.42
N PHE A 50 -0.71 2.21 9.20
CA PHE A 50 -1.52 3.15 8.42
C PHE A 50 -2.85 3.48 9.11
N THR A 51 -3.43 4.61 8.70
CA THR A 51 -4.80 5.00 9.00
C THR A 51 -5.42 5.59 7.75
N ILE A 52 -6.56 5.05 7.33
CA ILE A 52 -7.40 5.60 6.25
C ILE A 52 -8.79 5.89 6.80
N TYR A 53 -9.45 6.91 6.28
CA TYR A 53 -10.77 7.30 6.76
C TYR A 53 -11.61 7.95 5.67
N SER A 54 -12.92 7.83 5.78
CA SER A 54 -13.88 8.57 4.97
C SER A 54 -14.98 9.07 5.88
N TYR A 55 -15.22 10.38 5.85
CA TYR A 55 -16.25 11.07 6.61
C TYR A 55 -17.06 11.95 5.65
N ASN A 56 -18.37 12.06 5.84
CA ASN A 56 -19.28 12.91 5.06
C ASN A 56 -19.36 12.60 3.56
N GLY A 57 -19.01 11.39 3.11
CA GLY A 57 -19.14 10.97 1.71
C GLY A 57 -18.21 11.69 0.73
N GLU A 58 -17.24 12.46 1.21
CA GLU A 58 -16.17 12.99 0.36
C GLU A 58 -15.17 11.88 0.05
N ASN A 59 -14.90 11.67 -1.25
CA ASN A 59 -13.87 10.76 -1.75
C ASN A 59 -12.48 11.34 -1.44
N VAL A 60 -12.04 11.24 -0.20
CA VAL A 60 -10.63 11.41 0.14
C VAL A 60 -9.89 10.20 -0.42
N LEU A 61 -8.91 10.42 -1.30
CA LEU A 61 -8.03 9.36 -1.80
C LEU A 61 -7.33 8.70 -0.61
N ASN A 62 -7.82 7.52 -0.23
CA ASN A 62 -7.33 6.75 0.90
C ASN A 62 -6.12 5.91 0.46
N GLU A 63 -4.99 6.60 0.41
CA GLU A 63 -3.71 6.01 0.04
C GLU A 63 -3.01 5.39 1.25
N ILE A 64 -2.83 4.07 1.20
CA ILE A 64 -1.96 3.33 2.12
C ILE A 64 -0.55 3.37 1.54
N LYS A 65 0.33 4.16 2.16
CA LYS A 65 1.71 4.34 1.72
C LYS A 65 2.60 3.19 2.20
N PHE A 66 3.57 2.83 1.38
CA PHE A 66 4.63 1.87 1.70
C PHE A 66 5.83 2.10 0.78
N ASN A 67 7.00 1.62 1.17
CA ASN A 67 8.21 1.68 0.34
C ASN A 67 8.61 0.27 -0.06
N SER A 68 8.29 -0.11 -1.29
CA SER A 68 8.75 -1.38 -1.84
C SER A 68 9.85 -1.14 -2.87
N ASP A 69 10.91 -1.94 -2.74
CA ASP A 69 12.02 -1.99 -3.69
C ASP A 69 11.83 -3.19 -4.64
N ASP A 70 11.97 -4.40 -4.12
CA ASP A 70 11.95 -5.66 -4.90
C ASP A 70 10.76 -6.57 -4.54
N GLU A 71 9.93 -6.17 -3.58
CA GLU A 71 8.82 -6.98 -3.08
C GLU A 71 7.71 -7.13 -4.12
N LYS A 72 7.05 -8.28 -4.09
CA LYS A 72 6.02 -8.68 -5.07
C LYS A 72 4.63 -8.77 -4.46
N PHE A 73 4.57 -8.78 -3.14
CA PHE A 73 3.34 -8.97 -2.39
C PHE A 73 3.23 -7.92 -1.29
N VAL A 74 1.99 -7.49 -1.08
CA VAL A 74 1.59 -6.63 0.03
C VAL A 74 0.57 -7.38 0.87
N ARG A 75 0.77 -7.42 2.18
CA ARG A 75 -0.18 -7.92 3.15
C ARG A 75 -0.67 -6.77 4.03
N ILE A 76 -1.98 -6.60 4.10
CA ILE A 76 -2.64 -5.54 4.86
C ILE A 76 -3.42 -6.20 5.99
N GLU A 77 -3.09 -5.84 7.22
CA GLU A 77 -3.77 -6.33 8.42
C GLU A 77 -4.51 -5.20 9.11
N ILE A 78 -5.84 -5.31 9.18
CA ILE A 78 -6.68 -4.33 9.87
C ILE A 78 -6.74 -4.65 11.36
N SER A 79 -6.43 -3.67 12.20
CA SER A 79 -6.33 -3.81 13.66
C SER A 79 -7.64 -3.60 14.41
N GLN A 80 -8.67 -3.06 13.74
CA GLN A 80 -9.98 -2.83 14.35
C GLN A 80 -11.05 -3.78 13.80
N ASN A 81 -12.09 -4.05 14.60
CA ASN A 81 -13.34 -4.65 14.16
C ASN A 81 -14.06 -3.67 13.22
N ALA A 82 -13.53 -3.49 12.01
CA ALA A 82 -14.20 -2.82 10.89
C ALA A 82 -15.28 -3.75 10.32
N SER A 83 -16.12 -4.31 11.20
CA SER A 83 -16.88 -5.55 10.99
C SER A 83 -17.82 -5.55 9.78
N ASN A 84 -18.07 -4.38 9.18
CA ASN A 84 -18.98 -4.23 8.04
C ASN A 84 -18.36 -3.53 6.84
N ILE A 85 -17.08 -3.15 6.88
CA ILE A 85 -16.49 -2.29 5.85
C ILE A 85 -15.61 -3.14 4.95
N LYS A 86 -16.14 -3.41 3.75
CA LYS A 86 -15.41 -4.11 2.70
C LYS A 86 -14.53 -3.09 1.98
N LEU A 87 -13.22 -3.23 2.16
CA LEU A 87 -12.26 -2.46 1.39
C LEU A 87 -12.06 -3.07 0.00
N GLU A 88 -11.99 -2.20 -1.00
CA GLU A 88 -11.60 -2.51 -2.36
C GLU A 88 -10.28 -1.81 -2.68
N PHE A 89 -9.30 -2.55 -3.20
CA PHE A 89 -7.99 -2.01 -3.55
C PHE A 89 -7.97 -1.74 -5.04
N THR A 90 -8.23 -0.49 -5.43
CA THR A 90 -8.54 -0.15 -6.81
C THR A 90 -7.28 0.08 -7.66
N LYS A 91 -6.22 0.62 -7.05
CA LYS A 91 -4.98 1.00 -7.76
C LYS A 91 -3.75 0.87 -6.88
N VAL A 92 -2.60 0.67 -7.53
CA VAL A 92 -1.28 0.85 -6.93
C VAL A 92 -0.57 1.99 -7.64
N LEU A 93 0.10 2.85 -6.88
CA LEU A 93 0.86 3.99 -7.36
C LEU A 93 2.35 3.69 -7.25
N TYR A 94 3.10 4.15 -8.25
CA TYR A 94 4.55 4.05 -8.31
C TYR A 94 5.15 5.40 -8.73
N GLU A 95 6.41 5.61 -8.38
CA GLU A 95 7.16 6.81 -8.75
C GLU A 95 8.52 6.44 -9.36
N SER A 96 9.06 7.33 -10.19
CA SER A 96 10.40 7.17 -10.77
C SER A 96 11.49 7.27 -9.70
N VAL A 97 12.49 6.40 -9.79
CA VAL A 97 13.68 6.46 -8.95
C VAL A 97 14.70 7.38 -9.61
N SER A 98 15.08 8.46 -8.93
CA SER A 98 16.10 9.39 -9.41
C SER A 98 17.50 8.75 -9.37
N GLU A 99 18.22 8.79 -10.49
CA GLU A 99 19.61 8.31 -10.55
C GLU A 99 20.59 9.43 -10.22
N LYS A 100 21.67 9.10 -9.50
CA LYS A 100 22.78 10.03 -9.29
C LYS A 100 23.53 10.22 -10.61
N MET A 101 23.81 11.47 -10.98
CA MET A 101 24.72 11.77 -12.08
C MET A 101 26.14 11.35 -11.70
N GLU A 102 26.78 10.51 -12.52
CA GLU A 102 28.20 10.22 -12.40
C GLU A 102 29.01 11.35 -13.04
N PHE A 103 29.75 12.11 -12.24
CA PHE A 103 30.72 13.07 -12.73
C PHE A 103 32.03 12.35 -13.08
N LYS A 104 32.41 12.36 -14.35
CA LYS A 104 33.79 12.06 -14.77
C LYS A 104 34.56 13.37 -14.84
N LYS A 105 35.66 13.46 -14.10
CA LYS A 105 36.61 14.56 -14.24
C LYS A 105 37.39 14.34 -15.56
N PRO A 106 37.50 15.35 -16.44
CA PRO A 106 38.33 15.24 -17.63
C PRO A 106 39.81 15.04 -17.29
#